data_AF-A0A846PH19-F1
#
_entry.id   AF-A0A846PH19-F1
#
_cell.length_a   1.000
_cell.length_b   1.000
_cell.length_c   1.000
_cell.angle_alpha   90.00
_cell.angle_beta   90.00
_cell.angle_gamma   90.00
#
_symmetry.space_group_name_H-M   'P 1'
#
loop_
_entity.id
_entity.type
_entity.pdbx_description
1 polymer ?
#
loop_
_entity_poly.entity_id
_entity_poly.type
_entity_poly.pdbx_seq_one_letter_code
_entity_poly.pdbx_strand_id
1 'polypeptide(L)'
;MKNVYAKRLLDHIQKNFRSLPFTERWLQGCVPPNHYRAAFTELLSSKSLMAYHVFVEASGKPVAQAEHTVLIVEDGCLVLT
;
A
#
# COMPACT_ATOMS: atom_id res chain seq x y z
N MET A 1 -6.30 -14.33 12.59
CA MET A 1 -7.00 -13.08 12.98
C MET A 1 -8.18 -13.40 13.86
N LYS A 2 -8.42 -12.58 14.89
CA LYS A 2 -9.56 -12.70 15.82
C LYS A 2 -10.72 -11.80 15.40
N ASN A 3 -10.44 -10.66 14.76
CA ASN A 3 -11.48 -9.76 14.26
C ASN A 3 -12.01 -10.22 12.89
N VAL A 4 -13.32 -10.46 12.80
CA VAL A 4 -14.00 -10.85 11.56
C VAL A 4 -13.88 -9.77 10.47
N TYR A 5 -13.91 -8.49 10.86
CA TYR A 5 -13.72 -7.38 9.93
C TYR A 5 -12.27 -7.28 9.43
N ALA A 6 -11.27 -7.67 10.22
CA ALA A 6 -9.88 -7.76 9.76
C ALA A 6 -9.74 -8.82 8.67
N LYS A 7 -10.35 -9.99 8.87
CA LYS A 7 -10.37 -11.06 7.85
C LYS A 7 -11.05 -10.58 6.57
N ARG A 8 -12.25 -10.01 6.67
CA ARG A 8 -12.98 -9.46 5.51
C ARG A 8 -12.18 -8.39 4.77
N LEU A 9 -11.49 -7.52 5.51
CA LEU A 9 -10.66 -6.47 4.92
C LEU A 9 -9.43 -7.07 4.20
N LEU A 10 -8.75 -8.05 4.80
CA LEU A 10 -7.63 -8.73 4.16
C LEU A 10 -8.08 -9.48 2.89
N ASP A 11 -9.20 -10.20 2.95
CA ASP A 11 -9.74 -10.92 1.79
C ASP A 11 -10.03 -9.95 0.62
N HIS A 12 -10.60 -8.78 0.93
CA HIS A 12 -10.80 -7.72 -0.06
C HIS A 12 -9.47 -7.20 -0.64
N ILE A 13 -8.48 -6.93 0.21
CA ILE A 13 -7.16 -6.45 -0.22
C ILE A 13 -6.48 -7.47 -1.13
N GLN A 14 -6.43 -8.74 -0.74
CA GLN A 14 -5.80 -9.80 -1.52
C GLN A 14 -6.47 -10.00 -2.88
N LYS A 15 -7.81 -9.95 -2.91
CA LYS A 15 -8.58 -10.13 -4.15
C LYS A 15 -8.32 -9.00 -5.15
N ASN A 16 -8.22 -7.75 -4.69
CA ASN A 16 -8.18 -6.58 -5.58
C ASN A 16 -6.76 -6.07 -5.87
N PHE A 17 -5.83 -6.19 -4.92
CA PHE A 17 -4.49 -5.58 -5.04
C PHE A 17 -3.37 -6.61 -5.04
N ARG A 18 -3.61 -7.83 -4.54
CA ARG A 18 -2.60 -8.88 -4.37
C ARG A 18 -1.39 -8.35 -3.59
N SER A 19 -0.22 -8.27 -4.22
CA SER A 19 1.03 -7.75 -3.64
C SER A 19 1.34 -6.31 -4.06
N LEU A 20 0.48 -5.67 -4.87
CA LEU A 20 0.68 -4.29 -5.28
C LEU A 20 0.28 -3.32 -4.15
N PRO A 21 0.96 -2.16 -4.03
CA PRO A 21 0.59 -1.13 -3.06
C PRO A 21 -0.85 -0.63 -3.27
N PHE A 22 -1.50 -0.26 -2.17
CA PHE A 22 -2.83 0.33 -2.16
C PHE A 22 -2.89 1.49 -1.15
N THR A 23 -4.02 2.20 -1.12
CA THR A 23 -4.25 3.31 -0.18
C THR A 23 -5.47 3.04 0.69
N GLU A 24 -5.47 3.54 1.94
CA GLU A 24 -6.64 3.42 2.84
C GLU A 24 -7.91 4.05 2.25
N ARG A 25 -7.76 5.08 1.41
CA ARG A 25 -8.88 5.73 0.69
C ARG A 25 -9.66 4.74 -0.17
N TRP A 26 -9.01 3.74 -0.75
CA TRP A 26 -9.67 2.72 -1.57
C TRP A 26 -10.42 1.67 -0.76
N LEU A 27 -10.17 1.60 0.56
CA LEU A 27 -10.80 0.64 1.46
C LEU A 27 -12.07 1.19 2.14
N GLN A 28 -12.44 2.44 1.84
CA GLN A 28 -13.65 3.06 2.39
C GLN A 28 -14.89 2.24 2.03
N GLY A 29 -15.74 1.97 3.04
CA GLY A 29 -16.96 1.19 2.86
C GLY A 29 -16.77 -0.33 2.78
N CYS A 30 -15.54 -0.86 2.78
CA CYS A 30 -15.30 -2.31 2.77
C CYS A 30 -15.79 -3.00 4.05
N VAL A 31 -15.70 -2.29 5.18
CA VAL A 31 -16.18 -2.70 6.50
C VAL A 31 -16.86 -1.50 7.18
N PRO A 32 -17.75 -1.70 8.18
CA PRO A 32 -18.38 -0.61 8.89
C PRO A 32 -17.36 0.37 9.51
N PRO A 33 -17.60 1.70 9.45
CA PRO A 33 -16.61 2.71 9.86
C PRO A 33 -16.12 2.56 11.31
N ASN A 34 -17.02 2.20 12.23
CA ASN A 34 -16.73 1.96 13.64
C ASN A 34 -15.78 0.77 13.88
N HIS A 35 -15.67 -0.16 12.92
CA HIS A 35 -14.81 -1.34 13.01
C HIS A 35 -13.52 -1.23 12.19
N TYR A 36 -13.45 -0.31 11.22
CA TYR A 36 -12.32 -0.18 10.30
C TYR A 36 -10.99 -0.02 11.03
N ARG A 37 -10.89 0.95 11.96
CA ARG A 37 -9.63 1.25 12.66
C ARG A 37 -9.09 0.04 13.44
N ALA A 38 -9.95 -0.66 14.15
CA ALA A 38 -9.57 -1.86 14.90
C ALA A 38 -9.14 -3.00 13.98
N ALA A 39 -9.87 -3.21 12.87
CA ALA A 39 -9.55 -4.21 11.87
C ALA A 39 -8.18 -3.93 11.21
N PHE A 40 -7.98 -2.70 10.75
CA PHE A 40 -6.73 -2.29 10.08
C PHE A 40 -5.52 -2.37 11.03
N THR A 41 -5.69 -1.98 12.29
CA THR A 41 -4.65 -2.10 13.32
C THR A 41 -4.23 -3.54 13.56
N GLU A 42 -5.18 -4.49 13.60
CA GLU A 42 -4.86 -5.92 13.71
C GLU A 42 -4.06 -6.42 12.50
N LEU A 43 -4.39 -5.96 11.29
CA LEU A 43 -3.64 -6.35 10.08
C LEU A 43 -2.18 -5.86 10.12
N LEU A 44 -1.94 -4.66 10.62
CA LEU A 44 -0.59 -4.10 10.79
C LEU A 44 0.18 -4.81 11.91
N SER A 45 -0.44 -5.03 13.07
CA SER A 45 0.21 -5.66 14.22
C SER A 45 0.52 -7.14 13.96
N SER A 46 -0.34 -7.83 13.21
CA SER A 46 -0.13 -9.21 12.75
C SER A 46 0.86 -9.33 11.58
N LYS A 47 1.41 -8.22 11.07
CA LYS A 47 2.30 -8.18 9.89
C LYS A 47 1.67 -8.75 8.61
N SER A 48 0.33 -8.82 8.56
CA SER A 48 -0.40 -9.13 7.33
C SER A 48 -0.32 -7.98 6.33
N LEU A 49 -0.12 -6.76 6.83
CA LEU A 49 0.14 -5.55 6.05
C LEU A 49 1.41 -4.86 6.54
N MET A 50 2.05 -4.11 5.64
CA MET A 50 3.17 -3.22 5.93
C MET A 50 2.79 -1.80 5.53
N ALA A 51 3.03 -0.84 6.42
CA ALA A 51 2.77 0.57 6.14
C ALA A 51 3.97 1.20 5.42
N TYR A 52 3.70 1.99 4.38
CA TYR A 52 4.67 2.85 3.72
C TYR A 52 4.33 4.29 4.06
N HIS A 53 5.08 4.88 5.00
CA HIS A 53 4.79 6.22 5.51
C HIS A 53 5.23 7.31 4.52
N VAL A 54 4.68 8.51 4.70
CA VAL A 54 5.12 9.70 3.96
C VAL A 54 6.57 9.99 4.33
N PHE A 55 7.43 10.15 3.32
CA PHE A 55 8.81 10.58 3.51
C PHE A 55 8.91 12.09 3.41
N VAL A 56 9.47 12.71 4.45
CA VAL A 56 9.66 14.15 4.54
C VAL A 56 11.15 14.43 4.57
N GLU A 57 11.62 15.39 3.76
CA GLU A 57 13.02 15.83 3.77
C GLU A 57 13.37 16.39 5.15
N ALA A 58 14.49 15.95 5.72
CA ALA A 58 14.82 16.20 7.12
C ALA A 58 14.95 17.68 7.48
N SER A 59 15.40 18.52 6.54
CA SER A 59 15.50 19.97 6.71
C SER A 59 14.28 20.75 6.22
N GLY A 60 13.22 20.06 5.76
CA GLY A 60 12.00 20.66 5.24
C GLY A 60 12.18 21.42 3.91
N LYS A 61 13.27 21.18 3.18
CA LYS A 61 13.56 21.85 1.92
C LYS A 61 12.76 21.22 0.76
N PRO A 62 12.58 21.96 -0.35
CA PRO A 62 11.92 21.41 -1.53
C PRO A 62 12.59 20.14 -2.06
N VAL A 63 11.76 19.18 -2.47
CA VAL A 63 12.19 17.94 -3.12
C VAL A 63 11.72 17.97 -4.57
N ALA A 64 12.61 17.58 -5.50
CA ALA A 64 12.28 17.34 -6.89
C ALA A 64 12.52 15.86 -7.23
N GLN A 65 11.67 15.29 -8.09
CA GLN A 65 11.76 13.89 -8.52
C GLN A 65 11.55 13.79 -10.03
N ALA A 66 12.32 12.90 -10.67
CA ALA A 66 12.09 12.40 -12.02
C ALA A 66 12.25 10.87 -11.98
N GLU A 67 11.40 10.16 -12.71
CA GLU A 67 11.38 8.70 -12.71
C GLU A 67 11.14 8.17 -14.12
N HIS A 68 11.80 7.06 -14.44
CA HIS A 68 11.60 6.36 -15.69
C HIS A 68 11.73 4.85 -15.48
N THR A 69 10.90 4.05 -16.15
CA THR A 69 11.02 2.59 -16.13
C THR A 69 11.81 2.12 -17.35
N VAL A 70 12.86 1.34 -17.15
CA VAL A 70 13.69 0.80 -18.25
C VAL A 70 13.65 -0.72 -18.30
N LEU A 71 13.66 -1.30 -19.51
CA LEU A 71 13.86 -2.72 -19.75
C LEU A 71 15.29 -2.95 -20.25
N ILE A 72 16.07 -3.76 -19.53
CA ILE A 72 17.43 -4.13 -19.95
C ILE A 72 17.34 -5.25 -20.99
N VAL A 73 18.07 -5.07 -22.10
CA VAL A 73 18.19 -6.02 -23.21
C VAL A 73 19.67 -6.26 -23.53
N GLU A 74 19.98 -7.20 -24.41
CA GLU A 74 21.36 -7.61 -24.72
C GLU A 74 22.26 -6.43 -25.14
N ASP A 75 21.76 -5.56 -26.04
CA ASP A 75 22.53 -4.44 -26.59
C ASP A 75 22.27 -3.09 -25.88
N GLY A 76 21.61 -3.07 -24.72
CA GLY A 76 21.37 -1.84 -23.98
C GLY A 76 20.08 -1.81 -23.16
N CYS A 77 19.35 -0.70 -23.22
CA CYS A 77 18.08 -0.56 -22.51
C CYS A 77 17.01 0.16 -23.35
N LEU A 78 15.76 -0.23 -23.12
CA LEU A 78 14.59 0.42 -23.67
C LEU A 78 13.93 1.28 -22.59
N VAL A 79 13.64 2.52 -22.97
CA VAL A 79 12.99 3.58 -22.19
C VAL A 79 11.48 3.39 -22.37
N LEU A 80 10.76 2.98 -21.32
CA LEU A 80 9.33 2.59 -21.41
C LEU A 80 8.35 3.71 -21.08
N THR A 81 8.77 4.73 -20.32
CA THR A 81 7.88 5.80 -19.81
C THR A 81 8.37 7.20 -20.20
#